data_AF-A5GXY2-F1
#
_entry.id   AF-A5GXY2-F1
#
_cell.length_a   1.000
_cell.length_b   1.000
_cell.length_c   1.000
_cell.angle_alpha   90.00
_cell.angle_beta   90.00
_cell.angle_gamma   90.00
#
_symmetry.space_group_name_H-M   'P 1'
#
loop_
_entity.id
_entity.type
_entity.pdbx_description
1 polymer ?
#
loop_
_entity_poly.entity_id
_entity_poly.type
_entity_poly.pdbx_seq_one_letter_code
_entity_poly.pdbx_strand_id
1 'polypeptide(L)'
;MRIRIDHYDIEKSVECVKEFGEWIPYADDMEIDVDVSDVEFDEQDLETIVDQYFDDIVDILLYEYRDELEEVLKNMRSRKINAPSKR
;
A
#
# COMPACT_ATOMS: atom_id res chain seq x y z
N MET A 1 -2.88 -0.64 -15.96
CA MET A 1 -3.76 -0.14 -14.89
C MET A 1 -3.73 1.38 -14.92
N ARG A 2 -4.88 2.05 -14.86
CA ARG A 2 -4.93 3.51 -14.86
C ARG A 2 -4.95 3.98 -13.41
N ILE A 3 -3.86 4.57 -12.96
CA ILE A 3 -3.66 5.00 -11.57
C ILE A 3 -3.84 6.51 -11.53
N ARG A 4 -4.62 6.99 -10.56
CA ARG A 4 -4.72 8.41 -10.26
C ARG A 4 -3.72 8.71 -9.15
N ILE A 5 -2.76 9.60 -9.42
CA ILE A 5 -1.83 10.10 -8.43
C ILE A 5 -2.34 11.47 -8.01
N ASP A 6 -2.61 11.63 -6.72
CA ASP A 6 -3.04 12.92 -6.17
C ASP A 6 -1.88 13.92 -6.25
N HIS A 7 -2.20 15.18 -6.58
CA HIS A 7 -1.21 16.26 -6.69
C HIS A 7 -0.29 16.37 -5.46
N TYR A 8 -0.77 16.08 -4.25
CA TYR A 8 0.04 16.11 -3.03
C TYR A 8 1.26 15.17 -3.06
N ASP A 9 1.12 14.00 -3.70
CA ASP A 9 2.25 13.06 -3.84
C ASP A 9 3.17 13.47 -4.99
N ILE A 10 2.62 14.12 -6.01
CA ILE A 10 3.37 14.71 -7.11
C ILE A 10 4.21 15.89 -6.61
N GLU A 11 3.66 16.79 -5.77
CA GLU A 11 4.35 17.95 -5.17
C GLU A 11 5.67 17.58 -4.49
N LYS A 12 5.77 16.38 -3.90
CA LYS A 12 6.99 15.90 -3.22
C LYS A 12 8.14 15.60 -4.18
N SER A 13 7.86 15.46 -5.48
CA SER A 13 8.80 14.96 -6.49
C SER A 13 9.02 15.91 -7.68
N VAL A 14 8.23 16.99 -7.78
CA VAL A 14 8.29 17.94 -8.91
C VAL A 14 9.16 19.17 -8.65
N GLU A 15 9.65 19.76 -9.74
CA GLU A 15 10.41 21.01 -9.72
C GLU A 15 9.53 22.18 -9.25
N CYS A 16 10.03 22.95 -8.29
CA CYS A 16 9.34 24.16 -7.82
C CYS A 16 9.53 25.31 -8.83
N VAL A 17 8.47 26.07 -9.08
CA VAL A 17 8.53 27.31 -9.87
C VAL A 17 8.57 28.50 -8.91
N LYS A 18 9.40 29.51 -9.21
CA LYS A 18 9.51 30.70 -8.37
C LYS A 18 8.48 31.75 -8.79
N GLU A 19 7.41 31.89 -8.02
CA GLU A 19 6.39 32.92 -8.20
C GLU A 19 6.32 33.84 -6.97
N PHE A 20 6.15 35.14 -7.18
CA PHE A 20 6.05 36.16 -6.11
C PHE A 20 7.19 36.17 -5.07
N GLY A 21 8.33 35.56 -5.39
CA GLY A 21 9.49 35.47 -4.49
C GLY A 21 9.54 34.18 -3.66
N GLU A 22 8.53 33.32 -3.76
CA GLU A 22 8.42 32.03 -3.07
C GLU A 22 8.54 30.87 -4.06
N TRP A 23 9.04 29.73 -3.60
CA TRP A 23 9.11 28.51 -4.41
C TRP A 23 7.83 27.71 -4.18
N ILE A 24 7.00 27.60 -5.21
CA ILE A 24 5.72 26.89 -5.15
C ILE A 24 5.88 25.59 -5.97
N PRO A 25 5.60 24.40 -5.39
CA PRO A 25 5.55 23.18 -6.17
C PRO A 25 4.37 23.26 -7.14
N TYR A 26 4.60 23.00 -8.42
CA TYR A 26 3.53 22.95 -9.41
C TYR A 26 3.18 21.48 -9.67
N ALA A 27 2.05 21.02 -9.14
CA ALA A 27 1.53 19.69 -9.35
C ALA A 27 0.03 19.74 -9.63
N ASP A 28 -0.37 19.20 -10.79
CA ASP A 28 -1.77 18.90 -11.10
C ASP A 28 -1.98 17.38 -10.92
N ASP A 29 -3.21 16.97 -10.57
CA ASP A 29 -3.55 15.55 -10.52
C ASP A 29 -3.23 14.88 -11.87
N MET A 30 -2.56 13.73 -11.83
CA MET A 30 -2.12 13.03 -13.03
C MET A 30 -2.72 11.63 -13.09
N GLU A 31 -3.19 11.27 -14.29
CA GLU A 31 -3.55 9.89 -14.62
C GLU A 31 -2.45 9.30 -15.50
N ILE A 32 -1.86 8.19 -15.05
CA ILE A 32 -0.87 7.45 -15.83
C ILE A 32 -1.34 6.02 -16.05
N ASP A 33 -1.05 5.51 -17.24
CA ASP A 33 -1.19 4.10 -17.56
C ASP A 33 0.10 3.39 -17.15
N VAL A 34 0.02 2.57 -16.11
CA VAL A 34 1.16 1.79 -15.58
C VAL A 34 0.90 0.32 -15.83
N ASP A 35 1.92 -0.42 -16.28
CA ASP A 35 1.83 -1.88 -16.28
C ASP A 35 1.88 -2.38 -14.82
N VAL A 36 1.07 -3.38 -14.49
CA VAL A 36 1.05 -3.96 -13.14
C VAL A 36 2.40 -4.62 -12.84
N SER A 37 3.15 -5.05 -13.85
CA SER A 37 4.51 -5.57 -13.68
C SER A 37 5.54 -4.55 -13.23
N ASP A 38 5.26 -3.27 -13.44
CA ASP A 38 6.23 -2.17 -13.22
C ASP A 38 6.00 -1.45 -11.89
N VAL A 39 5.03 -1.91 -11.09
CA VAL A 39 4.72 -1.39 -9.76
C VAL A 39 5.36 -2.27 -8.70
N GLU A 40 6.30 -1.70 -7.95
CA GLU A 40 6.80 -2.28 -6.71
C GLU A 40 6.03 -1.67 -5.53
N PHE A 41 5.41 -2.52 -4.71
CA PHE A 41 4.74 -2.08 -3.48
C PHE A 41 5.68 -2.20 -2.31
N ASP A 42 5.84 -1.12 -1.56
CA ASP A 42 6.49 -1.16 -0.26
C ASP A 42 5.50 -1.49 0.88
N GLU A 43 6.00 -1.63 2.10
CA GLU A 43 5.16 -1.98 3.26
C GLU A 43 4.07 -0.92 3.53
N GLN A 44 4.38 0.37 3.33
CA GLN A 44 3.46 1.47 3.58
C GLN A 44 2.35 1.51 2.52
N ASP A 45 2.69 1.20 1.26
CA ASP A 45 1.71 1.06 0.18
C ASP A 45 0.72 -0.07 0.50
N LEU A 46 1.24 -1.22 0.97
CA LEU A 46 0.42 -2.36 1.34
C LEU A 46 -0.49 -2.05 2.52
N GLU A 47 0.00 -1.38 3.56
CA GLU A 47 -0.82 -0.91 4.68
C GLU A 47 -1.96 -0.01 4.21
N THR A 48 -1.66 0.94 3.30
CA THR A 48 -2.66 1.86 2.75
C THR A 48 -3.74 1.11 1.94
N ILE A 49 -3.33 0.15 1.11
CA ILE A 49 -4.25 -0.70 0.35
C ILE A 49 -5.14 -1.52 1.29
N VAL A 50 -4.54 -2.12 2.32
CA VAL A 50 -5.28 -2.90 3.32
C VAL A 50 -6.29 -2.03 4.06
N ASP A 51 -5.91 -0.82 4.50
CA ASP A 51 -6.83 0.08 5.20
C ASP A 51 -7.99 0.55 4.31
N GLN A 52 -7.73 0.82 3.03
CA GLN A 52 -8.74 1.32 2.11
C GLN A 52 -9.72 0.22 1.65
N TYR A 53 -9.24 -1.00 1.45
CA TYR A 53 -10.00 -2.12 0.88
C TYR A 53 -10.14 -3.30 1.84
N PHE A 54 -10.07 -3.05 3.15
CA PHE A 54 -9.99 -4.10 4.17
C PHE A 54 -11.07 -5.17 4.02
N ASP A 55 -12.34 -4.74 3.94
CA ASP A 55 -13.48 -5.65 3.89
C ASP A 55 -13.45 -6.55 2.65
N ASP A 56 -13.16 -5.96 1.48
CA ASP A 56 -13.05 -6.69 0.21
C ASP A 56 -11.89 -7.69 0.24
N ILE A 57 -10.74 -7.29 0.81
CA ILE A 57 -9.57 -8.17 0.96
C ILE A 57 -9.91 -9.34 1.88
N VAL A 58 -10.59 -9.09 3.01
CA VAL A 58 -11.02 -10.16 3.93
C VAL A 58 -11.95 -11.13 3.23
N ASP A 59 -12.92 -10.63 2.45
CA ASP A 59 -13.83 -11.49 1.69
C ASP A 59 -13.05 -12.34 0.67
N ILE A 60 -12.17 -11.75 -0.13
CA ILE A 60 -11.33 -12.49 -1.09
C ILE A 60 -10.52 -13.59 -0.38
N LEU A 61 -9.88 -13.25 0.75
CA LEU A 61 -9.08 -14.21 1.51
C LEU A 61 -9.92 -15.37 2.07
N LEU A 62 -11.15 -15.10 2.51
CA LEU A 62 -12.02 -16.12 3.08
C LEU A 62 -12.70 -17.00 2.02
N TYR A 63 -12.93 -16.48 0.81
CA TYR A 63 -13.57 -17.22 -0.27
C TYR A 63 -12.58 -18.00 -1.13
N GLU A 64 -11.49 -17.37 -1.55
CA GLU A 64 -10.56 -17.95 -2.54
C GLU A 64 -9.31 -18.57 -1.92
N TYR A 65 -8.83 -18.01 -0.81
CA TYR A 65 -7.53 -18.37 -0.20
C TYR A 65 -7.66 -18.94 1.20
N ARG A 66 -8.81 -19.55 1.49
CA ARG A 66 -9.16 -19.97 2.85
C ARG A 66 -8.18 -20.99 3.42
N ASP A 67 -7.77 -21.96 2.62
CA ASP A 67 -6.90 -23.05 3.06
C ASP A 67 -5.49 -22.53 3.34
N GLU A 68 -4.96 -21.67 2.48
CA GLU A 68 -3.68 -20.98 2.66
C GLU A 68 -3.71 -20.07 3.89
N LEU A 69 -4.80 -19.32 4.08
CA LEU A 69 -5.00 -18.48 5.26
C LEU A 69 -4.99 -19.32 6.54
N GLU A 70 -5.69 -20.46 6.55
CA GLU A 70 -5.67 -21.38 7.69
C GLU A 70 -4.27 -21.94 7.98
N GLU A 71 -3.49 -22.27 6.95
CA GLU A 71 -2.11 -22.75 7.11
C GLU A 71 -1.20 -21.67 7.70
N VAL A 72 -1.28 -20.44 7.19
CA VAL A 72 -0.54 -19.29 7.72
C VAL A 72 -0.91 -19.04 9.17
N LEU A 73 -2.20 -19.04 9.51
CA LEU A 73 -2.68 -18.85 10.89
C LEU A 73 -2.21 -19.96 11.84
N LYS A 74 -2.21 -21.23 11.40
CA LYS A 74 -1.65 -22.36 12.16
C LYS A 74 -0.16 -22.15 12.42
N ASN A 75 0.60 -21.76 11.39
CA ASN A 75 2.03 -21.50 11.50
C ASN A 75 2.35 -20.30 12.41
N MET A 76 1.50 -19.27 12.43
CA MET A 76 1.63 -18.14 13.37
C MET A 76 1.32 -18.55 14.82
N ARG A 77 0.31 -19.38 15.05
CA ARG A 77 0.01 -19.94 16.38
C ARG A 77 1.16 -20.79 16.92
N SER A 78 1.73 -21.66 16.08
CA SER A 78 2.90 -22.48 16.44
C SER A 78 4.12 -21.63 16.80
N ARG A 79 4.35 -20.51 16.12
CA ARG A 79 5.42 -19.55 16.47
C ARG A 79 5.21 -18.89 17.84
N LYS A 80 3.97 -18.54 18.21
CA LYS A 80 3.65 -17.96 19.53
C LYS A 80 3.80 -18.96 20.68
N ILE A 81 3.51 -20.25 20.45
CA ILE A 81 3.68 -21.31 21.46
C ILE A 81 5.17 -21.55 21.79
N ASN A 82 6.06 -21.34 20.80
CA ASN A 82 7.51 -21.52 20.96
C ASN A 82 8.24 -20.26 21.46
N ALA A 83 7.55 -19.13 21.62
CA ALA A 83 8.16 -17.92 22.19
C ALA A 83 8.33 -18.11 23.70
N PRO A 84 9.56 -18.02 24.26
CA PRO A 84 9.77 -18.19 25.68
C PRO A 84 8.99 -17.12 26.45
N SER A 85 8.13 -17.56 27.36
CA SER A 85 7.48 -16.72 28.37
C SER A 85 8.54 -15.89 29.08
N LYS A 86 8.66 -14.60 28.75
CA LYS A 86 9.50 -13.67 29.50
C LYS A 86 8.96 -13.63 30.94
N ARG A 87 9.71 -14.24 31.86
CA ARG A 87 9.55 -14.07 33.32
C ARG A 87 10.14 -12.75 33.76
#